data_AF-A0AA92H6Y2-F1
#
_entry.id   AF-A0AA92H6Y2-F1
#
_cell.length_a   1.000
_cell.length_b   1.000
_cell.length_c   1.000
_cell.angle_alpha   90.00
_cell.angle_beta   90.00
_cell.angle_gamma   90.00
#
_symmetry.space_group_name_H-M   'P 1'
#
loop_
_entity.id
_entity.type
_entity.pdbx_description
1 polymer ?
#
loop_
_entity_poly.entity_id
_entity_poly.type
_entity_poly.pdbx_seq_one_letter_code
_entity_poly.pdbx_strand_id
1 'polypeptide(L)'
;MTTIRRTWGYGMGHFYRALAATFSVLALVGLAGCNGESDEQTSKKAAVESSSASSQTELAKSNAYITAANESSGMFARALASYQDVIAPKLSSNRPLETYTVVPVQQLTKVRTRLDAAGAMEGSIPELDPAARDYAAAIAAFEPVNNGLSNYAQSKGFLTDGGAKARAEDQAYVEALTKVVDAEKVFFEKIEARDERLMREAYEKAPEGSAARYRAGIVLRSKAAMKKVVTVFSEPDDIATRKAFADDLNDMADLVEKWDRAVRAEKPDGCPALQNSFNSVIADGRKAIQSAEKGRFSPASGTPSSVIQSEFSILQQNFSMMILRLNQPFFC
;
A
#
# COMPACT_ATOMS: atom_id res chain seq x y z
N MET A 1 -41.90 27.77 0.34
CA MET A 1 -41.38 26.74 1.27
C MET A 1 -40.19 26.09 0.60
N THR A 2 -38.99 26.54 0.95
CA THR A 2 -37.74 26.16 0.29
C THR A 2 -37.05 25.14 1.18
N THR A 3 -37.08 23.87 0.78
CA THR A 3 -36.46 22.78 1.53
C THR A 3 -34.95 22.87 1.40
N ILE A 4 -34.29 23.31 2.47
CA ILE A 4 -32.84 23.32 2.64
C ILE A 4 -32.38 21.85 2.66
N ARG A 5 -31.82 21.36 1.54
CA ARG A 5 -30.99 20.16 1.53
C ARG A 5 -29.74 20.45 2.36
N ARG A 6 -29.80 20.10 3.65
CA ARG A 6 -28.66 20.03 4.54
C ARG A 6 -27.69 18.96 4.02
N THR A 7 -26.62 19.39 3.37
CA THR A 7 -25.46 18.58 2.99
C THR A 7 -24.71 18.13 4.25
N TRP A 8 -25.22 17.10 4.93
CA TRP A 8 -24.47 16.33 5.93
C TRP A 8 -23.96 15.07 5.23
N GLY A 9 -22.85 15.20 4.51
CA GLY A 9 -22.25 14.12 3.74
C GLY A 9 -20.73 14.22 3.58
N TYR A 10 -20.07 15.05 4.40
CA TYR A 10 -18.66 15.40 4.22
C TYR A 10 -17.65 14.48 4.93
N GLY A 11 -18.09 13.40 5.59
CA GLY A 11 -17.24 12.69 6.55
C GLY A 11 -16.59 11.38 6.10
N MET A 12 -17.11 10.67 5.09
CA MET A 12 -16.66 9.29 4.83
C MET A 12 -16.09 9.05 3.43
N GLY A 13 -16.59 9.69 2.37
CA GLY A 13 -16.14 9.41 0.99
C GLY A 13 -14.67 9.76 0.70
N HIS A 14 -14.07 10.68 1.47
CA HIS A 14 -12.70 11.17 1.23
C HIS A 14 -11.64 10.51 2.13
N PHE A 15 -12.02 10.03 3.32
CA PHE A 15 -11.11 9.34 4.25
C PHE A 15 -10.54 8.02 3.71
N TYR A 16 -11.25 7.35 2.80
CA TYR A 16 -10.85 6.04 2.28
C TYR A 16 -9.96 6.08 1.02
N ARG A 17 -9.68 7.25 0.44
CA ARG A 17 -8.92 7.35 -0.82
C ARG A 17 -7.40 7.17 -0.68
N ALA A 18 -6.89 7.06 0.54
CA ALA A 18 -5.51 6.70 0.76
C ALA A 18 -5.38 5.18 0.95
N LEU A 19 -5.06 4.50 -0.14
CA LEU A 19 -4.58 3.11 -0.12
C LEU A 19 -3.35 3.03 0.79
N ALA A 20 -3.51 2.45 1.97
CA ALA A 20 -2.39 1.86 2.70
C ALA A 20 -1.95 0.60 1.96
N ALA A 21 -1.30 0.78 0.80
CA ALA A 21 -0.68 -0.31 0.08
C ALA A 21 0.55 -0.75 0.89
N THR A 22 0.46 -1.89 1.55
CA THR A 22 1.64 -2.53 2.13
C THR A 22 2.40 -3.16 0.97
N PHE A 23 3.48 -2.50 0.52
CA PHE A 23 4.30 -3.03 -0.55
C PHE A 23 5.28 -4.05 0.01
N SER A 24 5.47 -5.11 -0.76
CA SER A 24 6.23 -6.28 -0.36
C SER A 24 6.50 -7.11 -1.60
N VAL A 25 7.78 -7.33 -1.90
CA VAL A 25 8.21 -8.31 -2.89
C VAL A 25 8.39 -9.62 -2.16
N LEU A 26 7.65 -10.64 -2.59
CA LEU A 26 7.99 -12.01 -2.22
C LEU A 26 9.35 -12.32 -2.84
N ALA A 27 10.37 -12.44 -2.00
CA ALA A 27 11.60 -13.11 -2.38
C ALA A 27 11.26 -14.58 -2.64
N LEU A 28 11.04 -14.93 -3.91
CA LEU A 28 10.92 -16.31 -4.35
C LEU A 28 12.32 -16.93 -4.26
N VAL A 29 12.73 -17.28 -3.05
CA VAL A 29 13.91 -18.09 -2.85
C VAL A 29 13.57 -19.45 -3.42
N GLY A 30 14.15 -19.76 -4.58
CA GLY A 30 14.01 -21.05 -5.23
C GLY A 30 14.42 -22.14 -4.25
N LEU A 31 13.51 -23.05 -3.95
CA LEU A 31 13.83 -24.33 -3.35
C LEU A 31 14.55 -25.17 -4.41
N ALA A 32 15.81 -24.83 -4.71
CA ALA A 32 16.74 -25.80 -5.24
C ALA A 32 17.09 -26.71 -4.07
N GLY A 33 16.64 -27.96 -4.12
CA GLY A 33 16.90 -28.95 -3.08
C GLY A 33 18.39 -29.06 -2.81
N CYS A 34 18.81 -28.79 -1.58
CA CYS A 34 20.07 -29.29 -1.06
C CYS A 34 19.87 -30.76 -0.68
N ASN A 35 20.20 -31.67 -1.59
CA ASN A 35 20.84 -32.93 -1.20
C ASN A 35 21.56 -33.57 -2.40
N GLY A 36 22.84 -33.90 -2.21
CA GLY A 36 23.59 -34.81 -3.09
C GLY A 36 24.81 -34.19 -3.77
N GLU A 37 25.97 -34.35 -3.14
CA GLU A 37 27.30 -34.21 -3.75
C GLU A 37 27.41 -35.00 -5.07
N SER A 38 27.94 -34.37 -6.12
CA SER A 38 28.77 -35.02 -7.13
C SER A 38 29.54 -33.95 -7.92
N ASP A 39 30.86 -34.09 -7.87
CA ASP A 39 31.85 -33.28 -8.58
C ASP A 39 31.72 -33.46 -10.10
N GLU A 40 31.27 -32.42 -10.82
CA GLU A 40 31.65 -32.13 -12.22
C GLU A 40 30.87 -30.90 -12.75
N GLN A 41 31.29 -29.66 -12.43
CA GLN A 41 30.78 -28.48 -13.15
C GLN A 41 31.58 -27.17 -12.93
N THR A 42 32.87 -27.18 -13.25
CA THR A 42 33.70 -25.96 -13.14
C THR A 42 33.47 -24.96 -14.29
N SER A 43 32.73 -25.32 -15.35
CA SER A 43 32.45 -24.44 -16.50
C SER A 43 31.02 -23.86 -16.57
N LYS A 44 30.08 -24.31 -15.72
CA LYS A 44 28.74 -23.69 -15.56
C LYS A 44 28.61 -22.76 -14.34
N LYS A 45 29.59 -22.75 -13.43
CA LYS A 45 29.59 -21.88 -12.25
C LYS A 45 29.63 -20.39 -12.61
N ALA A 46 30.41 -19.98 -13.61
CA ALA A 46 30.56 -18.56 -13.94
C ALA A 46 29.29 -17.90 -14.54
N ALA A 47 28.47 -18.66 -15.27
CA ALA A 47 27.21 -18.16 -15.85
C ALA A 47 26.05 -18.19 -14.83
N VAL A 48 26.06 -19.14 -13.89
CA VAL A 48 25.06 -19.23 -12.82
C VAL A 48 25.36 -18.19 -11.71
N GLU A 49 26.63 -17.97 -11.37
CA GLU A 49 27.07 -16.97 -10.37
C GLU A 49 26.80 -15.51 -10.80
N SER A 50 26.93 -15.20 -12.10
CA SER A 50 26.64 -13.86 -12.62
C SER A 50 25.14 -13.58 -12.73
N SER A 51 24.30 -14.59 -13.00
CA SER A 51 22.83 -14.49 -12.89
C SER A 51 22.32 -14.47 -11.44
N SER A 52 23.03 -15.07 -10.48
CA SER A 52 22.67 -14.98 -9.05
C SER A 52 23.10 -13.67 -8.42
N ALA A 53 24.25 -13.10 -8.81
CA ALA A 53 24.72 -11.82 -8.30
C ALA A 53 23.88 -10.64 -8.82
N SER A 54 23.54 -10.63 -10.12
CA SER A 54 22.68 -9.60 -10.72
C SER A 54 21.24 -9.66 -10.19
N SER A 55 20.70 -10.85 -9.93
CA SER A 55 19.38 -10.98 -9.29
C SER A 55 19.39 -10.59 -7.81
N GLN A 56 20.51 -10.79 -7.09
CA GLN A 56 20.66 -10.32 -5.71
C GLN A 56 20.77 -8.80 -5.60
N THR A 57 21.50 -8.13 -6.50
CA THR A 57 21.58 -6.67 -6.52
C THR A 57 20.24 -6.03 -6.89
N GLU A 58 19.54 -6.59 -7.88
CA GLU A 58 18.17 -6.15 -8.23
C GLU A 58 17.19 -6.34 -7.07
N LEU A 59 17.25 -7.47 -6.35
CA LEU A 59 16.41 -7.72 -5.18
C LEU A 59 16.71 -6.73 -4.05
N ALA A 60 17.99 -6.45 -3.78
CA ALA A 60 18.40 -5.48 -2.76
C ALA A 60 17.88 -4.08 -3.09
N LYS A 61 18.04 -3.62 -4.34
CA LYS A 61 17.52 -2.34 -4.82
C LYS A 61 15.99 -2.28 -4.75
N SER A 62 15.30 -3.35 -5.15
CA SER A 62 13.84 -3.46 -5.05
C SER A 62 13.36 -3.34 -3.59
N ASN A 63 14.04 -3.99 -2.65
CA ASN A 63 13.69 -3.91 -1.22
C ASN A 63 13.94 -2.51 -0.65
N ALA A 64 14.97 -1.80 -1.12
CA ALA A 64 15.21 -0.42 -0.74
C ALA A 64 14.09 0.52 -1.22
N TYR A 65 13.60 0.36 -2.46
CA TYR A 65 12.44 1.11 -2.95
C TYR A 65 11.16 0.78 -2.17
N ILE A 66 10.92 -0.48 -1.84
CA ILE A 66 9.78 -0.86 -0.99
C ILE A 66 9.89 -0.23 0.40
N THR A 67 11.10 -0.18 0.96
CA THR A 67 11.35 0.49 2.24
C THR A 67 11.02 1.98 2.15
N ALA A 68 11.38 2.65 1.06
CA ALA A 68 11.01 4.05 0.81
C ALA A 68 9.49 4.21 0.65
N ALA A 69 8.82 3.31 -0.08
CA ALA A 69 7.37 3.32 -0.25
C ALA A 69 6.63 3.11 1.07
N ASN A 70 7.08 2.16 1.90
CA ASN A 70 6.52 1.88 3.22
C ASN A 70 6.80 3.00 4.22
N GLU A 71 7.92 3.74 4.08
CA GLU A 71 8.19 4.95 4.87
C GLU A 71 7.19 6.06 4.54
N SER A 72 6.89 6.28 3.24
CA SER A 72 5.86 7.23 2.84
C SER A 72 4.47 6.77 3.27
N SER A 73 4.13 5.50 3.02
CA SER A 73 2.83 4.91 3.36
C SER A 73 1.64 5.77 2.89
N GLY A 74 1.73 6.35 1.69
CA GLY A 74 0.69 7.23 1.14
C GLY A 74 0.50 8.52 1.94
N MET A 75 1.50 8.98 2.69
CA MET A 75 1.34 10.10 3.62
C MET A 75 1.04 11.41 2.89
N PHE A 76 1.55 11.63 1.68
CA PHE A 76 1.32 12.89 0.97
C PHE A 76 -0.10 12.94 0.42
N ALA A 77 -0.60 11.84 -0.14
CA ALA A 77 -2.01 11.73 -0.54
C ALA A 77 -2.94 12.01 0.65
N ARG A 78 -2.66 11.43 1.83
CA ARG A 78 -3.41 11.69 3.06
C ARG A 78 -3.29 13.14 3.52
N ALA A 79 -2.11 13.73 3.45
CA ALA A 79 -1.89 15.10 3.85
C ALA A 79 -2.65 16.08 2.95
N LEU A 80 -2.64 15.86 1.63
CA LEU A 80 -3.39 16.69 0.68
C LEU A 80 -4.89 16.60 0.93
N ALA A 81 -5.43 15.38 1.07
CA ALA A 81 -6.84 15.18 1.39
C ALA A 81 -7.21 15.85 2.73
N SER A 82 -6.43 15.61 3.79
CA SER A 82 -6.67 16.24 5.09
C SER A 82 -6.57 17.76 5.04
N TYR A 83 -5.66 18.31 4.23
CA TYR A 83 -5.52 19.75 4.07
C TYR A 83 -6.76 20.35 3.37
N GLN A 84 -7.23 19.71 2.30
CA GLN A 84 -8.43 20.11 1.58
C GLN A 84 -9.69 20.05 2.45
N ASP A 85 -9.81 19.02 3.30
CA ASP A 85 -11.00 18.82 4.13
C ASP A 85 -11.01 19.69 5.39
N VAL A 86 -9.84 19.97 5.99
CA VAL A 86 -9.75 20.58 7.32
C VAL A 86 -9.19 22.00 7.30
N ILE A 87 -8.22 22.27 6.41
CA ILE A 87 -7.48 23.54 6.41
C ILE A 87 -8.06 24.51 5.39
N ALA A 88 -8.27 24.08 4.15
CA ALA A 88 -8.78 24.95 3.08
C ALA A 88 -10.10 25.67 3.45
N PRO A 89 -11.10 25.03 4.11
CA PRO A 89 -12.31 25.72 4.54
C PRO A 89 -12.04 26.83 5.57
N LYS A 90 -11.08 26.60 6.48
CA LYS A 90 -10.68 27.61 7.50
C LYS A 90 -10.01 28.81 6.84
N LEU A 91 -9.16 28.57 5.84
CA LEU A 91 -8.49 29.63 5.08
C LEU A 91 -9.49 30.46 4.27
N SER A 92 -10.52 29.82 3.70
CA SER A 92 -11.59 30.50 2.96
C SER A 92 -12.51 31.36 3.85
N SER A 93 -12.65 30.99 5.13
CA SER A 93 -13.31 31.84 6.11
C SER A 93 -12.35 32.96 6.50
N ASN A 94 -12.72 34.23 6.34
CA ASN A 94 -11.91 35.37 6.79
C ASN A 94 -11.77 35.48 8.33
N ARG A 95 -11.99 34.37 9.06
CA ARG A 95 -11.83 34.29 10.51
C ARG A 95 -10.36 34.04 10.87
N PRO A 96 -9.88 34.56 12.01
CA PRO A 96 -8.56 34.20 12.51
C PRO A 96 -8.40 32.68 12.65
N LEU A 97 -7.22 32.16 12.31
CA LEU A 97 -6.91 30.74 12.51
C LEU A 97 -6.58 30.46 13.97
N GLU A 98 -7.16 29.41 14.52
CA GLU A 98 -6.80 28.87 15.84
C GLU A 98 -5.83 27.69 15.74
N THR A 99 -5.81 27.04 14.58
CA THR A 99 -4.96 25.88 14.27
C THR A 99 -4.52 25.94 12.82
N TYR A 100 -3.27 25.58 12.57
CA TYR A 100 -2.72 25.43 11.23
C TYR A 100 -1.65 24.34 11.25
N THR A 101 -1.66 23.47 10.26
CA THR A 101 -0.68 22.40 10.12
C THR A 101 -0.39 22.15 8.65
N VAL A 102 0.84 21.71 8.39
CA VAL A 102 1.34 21.27 7.09
C VAL A 102 2.12 19.98 7.28
N VAL A 103 2.55 19.36 6.18
CA VAL A 103 3.38 18.16 6.20
C VAL A 103 4.65 18.38 7.05
N PRO A 104 4.99 17.46 7.98
CA PRO A 104 6.23 17.57 8.75
C PRO A 104 7.48 17.48 7.87
N VAL A 105 8.36 18.49 7.96
CA VAL A 105 9.62 18.58 7.17
C VAL A 105 10.50 17.34 7.34
N GLN A 106 10.63 16.85 8.57
CA GLN A 106 11.45 15.67 8.88
C GLN A 106 11.01 14.43 8.10
N GLN A 107 9.70 14.26 7.88
CA GLN A 107 9.16 13.12 7.13
C GLN A 107 9.42 13.27 5.62
N LEU A 108 9.28 14.49 5.07
CA LEU A 108 9.63 14.78 3.68
C LEU A 108 11.08 14.39 3.37
N THR A 109 12.01 14.89 4.18
CA THR A 109 13.43 14.62 4.01
C THR A 109 13.75 13.14 4.19
N LYS A 110 13.09 12.45 5.12
CA LYS A 110 13.29 11.01 5.34
C LYS A 110 12.89 10.18 4.12
N VAL A 111 11.73 10.44 3.53
CA VAL A 111 11.27 9.74 2.31
C VAL A 111 12.21 10.01 1.14
N ARG A 112 12.56 11.29 0.89
CA ARG A 112 13.50 11.65 -0.18
C ARG A 112 14.84 10.95 -0.04
N THR A 113 15.46 11.02 1.14
CA THR A 113 16.76 10.39 1.39
C THR A 113 16.73 8.88 1.13
N ARG A 114 15.62 8.19 1.45
CA ARG A 114 15.48 6.76 1.14
C ARG A 114 15.37 6.49 -0.37
N LEU A 115 14.63 7.33 -1.10
CA LEU A 115 14.52 7.22 -2.55
C LEU A 115 15.88 7.44 -3.22
N ASP A 116 16.60 8.50 -2.82
CA ASP A 116 17.93 8.81 -3.34
C ASP A 116 18.94 7.68 -3.04
N ALA A 117 18.93 7.17 -1.80
CA ALA A 117 19.79 6.06 -1.40
C ALA A 117 19.49 4.78 -2.20
N ALA A 118 18.21 4.46 -2.42
CA ALA A 118 17.82 3.31 -3.24
C ALA A 118 18.21 3.50 -4.71
N GLY A 119 18.03 4.70 -5.25
CA GLY A 119 18.42 5.05 -6.63
C GLY A 119 19.92 4.95 -6.89
N ALA A 120 20.74 5.21 -5.86
CA ALA A 120 22.20 5.12 -5.92
C ALA A 120 22.76 3.69 -5.75
N MET A 121 21.92 2.70 -5.41
CA MET A 121 22.37 1.30 -5.32
C MET A 121 22.73 0.73 -6.69
N GLU A 122 23.67 -0.22 -6.70
CA GLU A 122 24.02 -0.98 -7.90
C GLU A 122 22.83 -1.77 -8.45
N GLY A 123 22.88 -2.03 -9.76
CA GLY A 123 21.78 -2.66 -10.50
C GLY A 123 20.79 -1.64 -11.06
N SER A 124 19.94 -2.10 -11.96
CA SER A 124 18.94 -1.28 -12.65
C SER A 124 17.58 -1.95 -12.51
N ILE A 125 16.58 -1.18 -12.14
CA ILE A 125 15.17 -1.58 -12.24
C ILE A 125 14.50 -0.56 -13.14
N PRO A 126 14.57 -0.72 -14.48
CA PRO A 126 14.16 0.32 -15.42
C PRO A 126 12.72 0.81 -15.23
N GLU A 127 11.83 -0.05 -14.73
CA GLU A 127 10.45 0.33 -14.45
C GLU A 127 10.25 1.14 -13.15
N LEU A 128 11.18 1.07 -12.18
CA LEU A 128 11.09 1.77 -10.90
C LEU A 128 12.03 2.98 -10.80
N ASP A 129 13.25 2.88 -11.37
CA ASP A 129 14.30 3.88 -11.22
C ASP A 129 13.86 5.29 -11.66
N PRO A 130 13.21 5.48 -12.83
CA PRO A 130 12.70 6.81 -13.23
C PRO A 130 11.62 7.32 -12.30
N ALA A 131 10.67 6.47 -11.90
CA ALA A 131 9.55 6.88 -11.04
C ALA A 131 10.02 7.28 -9.64
N ALA A 132 11.01 6.56 -9.07
CA ALA A 132 11.61 6.90 -7.80
C ALA A 132 12.36 8.23 -7.84
N ARG A 133 13.13 8.47 -8.91
CA ARG A 133 13.84 9.74 -9.13
C ARG A 133 12.87 10.91 -9.26
N ASP A 134 11.82 10.75 -10.07
CA ASP A 134 10.84 11.81 -10.30
C ASP A 134 10.07 12.13 -9.00
N TYR A 135 9.80 11.11 -8.18
CA TYR A 135 9.22 11.29 -6.85
C TYR A 135 10.16 12.02 -5.87
N ALA A 136 11.44 11.63 -5.81
CA ALA A 136 12.43 12.34 -5.00
C ALA A 136 12.59 13.81 -5.43
N ALA A 137 12.58 14.07 -6.73
CA ALA A 137 12.64 15.43 -7.29
C ALA A 137 11.40 16.26 -6.94
N ALA A 138 10.19 15.67 -6.98
CA ALA A 138 8.97 16.34 -6.55
C ALA A 138 9.04 16.73 -5.07
N ILE A 139 9.51 15.83 -4.20
CA ILE A 139 9.72 16.13 -2.78
C ILE A 139 10.74 17.26 -2.60
N ALA A 140 11.88 17.19 -3.31
CA ALA A 140 12.91 18.23 -3.24
C ALA A 140 12.39 19.61 -3.66
N ALA A 141 11.51 19.69 -4.66
CA ALA A 141 10.87 20.94 -5.07
C ALA A 141 9.82 21.45 -4.06
N PHE A 142 9.16 20.54 -3.33
CA PHE A 142 8.15 20.89 -2.33
C PHE A 142 8.75 21.34 -0.99
N GLU A 143 9.88 20.76 -0.57
CA GLU A 143 10.57 21.10 0.69
C GLU A 143 10.69 22.62 0.96
N PRO A 144 11.22 23.47 0.04
CA PRO A 144 11.34 24.89 0.31
C PRO A 144 9.99 25.60 0.51
N VAL A 145 8.95 25.20 -0.22
CA VAL A 145 7.58 25.72 -0.06
C VAL A 145 7.02 25.35 1.32
N ASN A 146 7.22 24.09 1.72
CA ASN A 146 6.73 23.58 3.00
C ASN A 146 7.50 24.14 4.21
N ASN A 147 8.81 24.39 4.10
CA ASN A 147 9.65 24.85 5.20
C ASN A 147 9.16 26.18 5.81
N GLY A 148 8.80 27.14 4.96
CA GLY A 148 8.29 28.44 5.41
C GLY A 148 6.98 28.32 6.20
N LEU A 149 6.04 27.51 5.70
CA LEU A 149 4.76 27.25 6.35
C LEU A 149 4.89 26.35 7.59
N SER A 150 5.83 25.40 7.59
CA SER A 150 6.11 24.54 8.74
C SER A 150 6.64 25.36 9.91
N ASN A 151 7.62 26.24 9.67
CA ASN A 151 8.14 27.13 10.72
C ASN A 151 7.04 28.03 11.27
N TYR A 152 6.23 28.61 10.40
CA TYR A 152 5.08 29.44 10.78
C TYR A 152 4.02 28.68 11.59
N ALA A 153 3.71 27.44 11.23
CA ALA A 153 2.81 26.57 11.98
C ALA A 153 3.37 26.24 13.37
N GLN A 154 4.64 25.84 13.44
CA GLN A 154 5.32 25.47 14.69
C GLN A 154 5.48 26.64 15.65
N SER A 155 5.81 27.83 15.14
CA SER A 155 5.90 29.05 15.94
C SER A 155 4.53 29.64 16.30
N LYS A 156 3.44 29.04 15.83
CA LYS A 156 2.06 29.56 15.93
C LYS A 156 1.91 30.99 15.39
N GLY A 157 2.64 31.34 14.34
CA GLY A 157 2.59 32.68 13.74
C GLY A 157 1.18 33.10 13.30
N PHE A 158 0.33 32.11 12.98
CA PHE A 158 -1.07 32.32 12.63
C PHE A 158 -1.94 32.94 13.73
N LEU A 159 -1.52 32.85 15.00
CA LEU A 159 -2.20 33.54 16.10
C LEU A 159 -1.91 35.04 16.11
N THR A 160 -0.80 35.46 15.50
CA THR A 160 -0.37 36.85 15.45
C THR A 160 -0.96 37.58 14.24
N ASP A 161 -0.96 36.96 13.06
CA ASP A 161 -1.42 37.57 11.81
C ASP A 161 -2.83 37.10 11.38
N GLY A 162 -3.51 36.33 12.23
CA GLY A 162 -4.83 35.77 11.95
C GLY A 162 -4.88 34.79 10.77
N GLY A 163 -3.74 34.24 10.34
CA GLY A 163 -3.67 33.31 9.20
C GLY A 163 -3.28 33.99 7.88
N ALA A 164 -2.83 35.24 7.89
CA ALA A 164 -2.54 35.98 6.66
C ALA A 164 -1.49 35.29 5.78
N LYS A 165 -0.36 34.87 6.35
CA LYS A 165 0.69 34.15 5.61
C LYS A 165 0.18 32.82 5.03
N ALA A 166 -0.58 32.05 5.80
CA ALA A 166 -1.15 30.79 5.33
C ALA A 166 -2.04 30.98 4.09
N ARG A 167 -2.90 32.01 4.09
CA ARG A 167 -3.75 32.32 2.92
C ARG A 167 -2.94 32.77 1.70
N ALA A 168 -1.88 33.56 1.93
CA ALA A 168 -1.05 34.06 0.84
C ALA A 168 -0.25 32.94 0.15
N GLU A 169 0.15 31.90 0.89
CA GLU A 169 0.97 30.79 0.39
C GLU A 169 0.15 29.52 0.08
N ASP A 170 -1.16 29.52 0.34
CA ASP A 170 -2.08 28.38 0.19
C ASP A 170 -2.00 27.74 -1.20
N GLN A 171 -2.15 28.55 -2.25
CA GLN A 171 -2.12 28.06 -3.63
C GLN A 171 -0.80 27.37 -3.95
N ALA A 172 0.34 28.01 -3.63
CA ALA A 172 1.66 27.44 -3.89
C ALA A 172 1.90 26.14 -3.11
N TYR A 173 1.40 26.08 -1.88
CA TYR A 173 1.45 24.87 -1.05
C TYR A 173 0.67 23.72 -1.67
N VAL A 174 -0.60 23.96 -2.02
CA VAL A 174 -1.49 22.93 -2.60
C VAL A 174 -0.96 22.45 -3.95
N GLU A 175 -0.50 23.35 -4.81
CA GLU A 175 0.07 23.00 -6.12
C GLU A 175 1.34 22.14 -5.99
N ALA A 176 2.24 22.51 -5.08
CA ALA A 176 3.47 21.76 -4.87
C ALA A 176 3.22 20.40 -4.22
N LEU A 177 2.33 20.32 -3.21
CA LEU A 177 1.95 19.05 -2.60
C LEU A 177 1.23 18.13 -3.59
N THR A 178 0.38 18.67 -4.47
CA THR A 178 -0.29 17.88 -5.52
C THR A 178 0.73 17.20 -6.45
N LYS A 179 1.80 17.90 -6.86
CA LYS A 179 2.87 17.30 -7.67
C LYS A 179 3.58 16.15 -6.95
N VAL A 180 3.78 16.27 -5.63
CA VAL A 180 4.34 15.18 -4.80
C VAL A 180 3.38 13.99 -4.78
N VAL A 181 2.08 14.22 -4.60
CA VAL A 181 1.05 13.17 -4.61
C VAL A 181 0.97 12.45 -5.96
N ASP A 182 1.03 13.18 -7.06
CA ASP A 182 1.02 12.60 -8.40
C ASP A 182 2.24 11.70 -8.63
N ALA A 183 3.43 12.16 -8.21
CA ALA A 183 4.65 11.35 -8.31
C ALA A 183 4.65 10.14 -7.34
N GLU A 184 4.12 10.30 -6.12
CA GLU A 184 3.90 9.20 -5.16
C GLU A 184 3.03 8.12 -5.78
N LYS A 185 1.91 8.53 -6.39
CA LYS A 185 0.97 7.62 -7.06
C LYS A 185 1.65 6.84 -8.18
N VAL A 186 2.36 7.51 -9.08
CA VAL A 186 3.07 6.85 -10.19
C VAL A 186 4.10 5.85 -9.66
N PHE A 187 4.89 6.22 -8.64
CA PHE A 187 5.86 5.30 -8.04
C PHE A 187 5.18 4.06 -7.46
N PHE A 188 4.08 4.24 -6.73
CA PHE A 188 3.32 3.15 -6.11
C PHE A 188 2.70 2.22 -7.16
N GLU A 189 2.10 2.77 -8.22
CA GLU A 189 1.57 2.00 -9.35
C GLU A 189 2.65 1.16 -10.04
N LYS A 190 3.88 1.69 -10.17
CA LYS A 190 5.01 0.95 -10.74
C LYS A 190 5.48 -0.19 -9.85
N ILE A 191 5.53 0.00 -8.54
CA ILE A 191 5.84 -1.09 -7.59
C ILE A 191 4.78 -2.19 -7.69
N GLU A 192 3.50 -1.80 -7.69
CA GLU A 192 2.39 -2.75 -7.80
C GLU A 192 2.42 -3.54 -9.12
N ALA A 193 2.62 -2.86 -10.24
CA ALA A 193 2.69 -3.51 -11.55
C ALA A 193 3.87 -4.49 -11.64
N ARG A 194 5.03 -4.13 -11.10
CA ARG A 194 6.20 -5.01 -11.05
C ARG A 194 5.93 -6.23 -10.17
N ASP A 195 5.39 -6.02 -8.97
CA ASP A 195 5.06 -7.12 -8.06
C ASP A 195 4.02 -8.07 -8.67
N GLU A 196 2.95 -7.56 -9.27
CA GLU A 196 1.93 -8.39 -9.91
C GLU A 196 2.53 -9.22 -11.05
N ARG A 197 3.38 -8.61 -11.88
CA ARG A 197 4.12 -9.31 -12.95
C ARG A 197 4.97 -10.44 -12.38
N LEU A 198 5.79 -10.16 -11.36
CA LEU A 198 6.68 -11.15 -10.76
C LEU A 198 5.90 -12.30 -10.11
N MET A 199 4.80 -12.01 -9.41
CA MET A 199 3.95 -13.04 -8.81
C MET A 199 3.24 -13.88 -9.87
N ARG A 200 2.83 -13.28 -10.98
CA ARG A 200 2.26 -14.00 -12.13
C ARG A 200 3.28 -14.94 -12.77
N GLU A 201 4.49 -14.45 -13.04
CA GLU A 201 5.57 -15.28 -13.55
C GLU A 201 5.91 -16.43 -12.59
N ALA A 202 5.92 -16.18 -11.29
CA ALA A 202 6.16 -17.20 -10.28
C ALA A 202 5.07 -18.28 -10.25
N TYR A 203 3.81 -17.86 -10.36
CA TYR A 203 2.67 -18.75 -10.47
C TYR A 203 2.79 -19.64 -11.73
N GLU A 204 3.09 -19.04 -12.88
CA GLU A 204 3.17 -19.73 -14.16
C GLU A 204 4.37 -20.70 -14.24
N LYS A 205 5.54 -20.30 -13.73
CA LYS A 205 6.77 -21.12 -13.72
C LYS A 205 6.73 -22.26 -12.70
N ALA A 206 5.97 -22.14 -11.62
CA ALA A 206 5.92 -23.16 -10.58
C ALA A 206 5.16 -24.42 -11.06
N PRO A 207 5.61 -25.64 -10.71
CA PRO A 207 4.95 -26.88 -11.10
C PRO A 207 3.47 -26.91 -10.71
N GLU A 208 2.63 -27.51 -11.55
CA GLU A 208 1.24 -27.76 -11.20
C GLU A 208 1.14 -28.60 -9.91
N GLY A 209 0.17 -28.28 -9.06
CA GLY A 209 0.03 -28.96 -7.77
C GLY A 209 1.02 -28.54 -6.68
N SER A 210 2.05 -27.75 -7.00
CA SER A 210 3.07 -27.38 -5.99
C SER A 210 2.57 -26.31 -5.00
N ALA A 211 3.08 -26.40 -3.76
CA ALA A 211 2.85 -25.37 -2.74
C ALA A 211 3.34 -23.98 -3.20
N ALA A 212 4.44 -23.92 -3.97
CA ALA A 212 4.97 -22.68 -4.53
C ALA A 212 3.98 -22.00 -5.49
N ARG A 213 3.36 -22.78 -6.39
CA ARG A 213 2.33 -22.29 -7.31
C ARG A 213 1.14 -21.72 -6.55
N TYR A 214 0.60 -22.48 -5.60
CA TYR A 214 -0.55 -22.02 -4.83
C TYR A 214 -0.24 -20.78 -3.99
N ARG A 215 0.96 -20.69 -3.39
CA ARG A 215 1.42 -19.51 -2.65
C ARG A 215 1.40 -18.24 -3.53
N ALA A 216 1.96 -18.31 -4.73
CA ALA A 216 1.93 -17.18 -5.67
C ALA A 216 0.49 -16.79 -6.05
N GLY A 217 -0.39 -17.78 -6.26
CA GLY A 217 -1.81 -17.56 -6.55
C GLY A 217 -2.54 -16.86 -5.40
N ILE A 218 -2.28 -17.25 -4.15
CA ILE A 218 -2.87 -16.63 -2.95
C ILE A 218 -2.49 -15.15 -2.89
N VAL A 219 -1.24 -14.79 -3.20
CA VAL A 219 -0.79 -13.39 -3.25
C VAL A 219 -1.54 -12.62 -4.33
N LEU A 220 -1.64 -13.16 -5.54
CA LEU A 220 -2.35 -12.52 -6.66
C LEU A 220 -3.82 -12.26 -6.33
N ARG A 221 -4.53 -13.27 -5.81
CA ARG A 221 -5.97 -13.17 -5.48
C ARG A 221 -6.22 -12.25 -4.30
N SER A 222 -5.41 -12.32 -3.26
CA SER A 222 -5.53 -11.41 -2.12
C SER A 222 -5.28 -9.95 -2.50
N LYS A 223 -4.26 -9.66 -3.35
CA LYS A 223 -4.04 -8.30 -3.87
C LYS A 223 -5.20 -7.83 -4.75
N ALA A 224 -5.71 -8.69 -5.62
CA ALA A 224 -6.88 -8.38 -6.45
C ALA A 224 -8.12 -8.04 -5.61
N ALA A 225 -8.35 -8.77 -4.51
CA ALA A 225 -9.40 -8.46 -3.54
C ALA A 225 -9.14 -7.11 -2.85
N MET A 226 -7.92 -6.87 -2.35
CA MET A 226 -7.59 -5.64 -1.63
C MET A 226 -7.63 -4.39 -2.51
N LYS A 227 -7.43 -4.49 -3.83
CA LYS A 227 -7.67 -3.37 -4.77
C LYS A 227 -9.13 -2.88 -4.74
N LYS A 228 -10.08 -3.74 -4.36
CA LYS A 228 -11.53 -3.46 -4.33
C LYS A 228 -12.04 -3.03 -2.96
N VAL A 229 -11.24 -3.22 -1.91
CA VAL A 229 -11.70 -3.09 -0.52
C VAL A 229 -12.22 -1.69 -0.21
N VAL A 230 -11.57 -0.64 -0.72
CA VAL A 230 -12.02 0.74 -0.50
C VAL A 230 -13.42 0.96 -1.05
N THR A 231 -13.69 0.51 -2.28
CA THR A 231 -15.02 0.61 -2.91
C THR A 231 -16.06 -0.18 -2.12
N VAL A 232 -15.73 -1.39 -1.63
CA VAL A 232 -16.65 -2.18 -0.80
C VAL A 232 -17.13 -1.42 0.44
N PHE A 233 -16.24 -0.64 1.07
CA PHE A 233 -16.56 0.12 2.30
C PHE A 233 -17.15 1.51 2.03
N SER A 234 -16.80 2.15 0.91
CA SER A 234 -17.19 3.54 0.62
C SER A 234 -18.36 3.67 -0.35
N GLU A 235 -18.59 2.67 -1.20
CA GLU A 235 -19.62 2.63 -2.23
C GLU A 235 -20.43 1.32 -2.11
N PRO A 236 -21.20 1.13 -1.01
CA PRO A 236 -21.89 -0.13 -0.73
C PRO A 236 -22.98 -0.50 -1.76
N ASP A 237 -23.42 0.46 -2.58
CA ASP A 237 -24.36 0.21 -3.67
C ASP A 237 -23.67 -0.32 -4.94
N ASP A 238 -22.33 -0.35 -5.00
CA ASP A 238 -21.58 -1.01 -6.05
C ASP A 238 -21.57 -2.53 -5.83
N ILE A 239 -22.67 -3.15 -6.25
CA ILE A 239 -22.88 -4.60 -6.21
C ILE A 239 -21.83 -5.34 -7.06
N ALA A 240 -21.41 -4.75 -8.18
CA ALA A 240 -20.47 -5.40 -9.10
C ALA A 240 -19.09 -5.53 -8.46
N THR A 241 -18.58 -4.46 -7.85
CA THR A 241 -17.29 -4.50 -7.14
C THR A 241 -17.36 -5.41 -5.91
N ARG A 242 -18.47 -5.39 -5.15
CA ARG A 242 -18.65 -6.31 -4.03
C ARG A 242 -18.64 -7.78 -4.49
N LYS A 243 -19.30 -8.08 -5.60
CA LYS A 243 -19.28 -9.44 -6.17
C LYS A 243 -17.87 -9.83 -6.62
N ALA A 244 -17.16 -8.96 -7.32
CA ALA A 244 -15.80 -9.25 -7.76
C ALA A 244 -14.83 -9.43 -6.59
N PHE A 245 -15.01 -8.67 -5.50
CA PHE A 245 -14.28 -8.87 -4.24
C PHE A 245 -14.58 -10.25 -3.62
N ALA A 246 -15.86 -10.67 -3.60
CA ALA A 246 -16.25 -11.99 -3.11
C ALA A 246 -15.66 -13.13 -3.96
N ASP A 247 -15.67 -12.97 -5.28
CA ASP A 247 -15.13 -13.95 -6.23
C ASP A 247 -13.60 -14.12 -6.00
N ASP A 248 -12.83 -13.03 -5.84
CA ASP A 248 -11.40 -13.12 -5.51
C ASP A 248 -11.12 -13.80 -4.15
N LEU A 249 -11.96 -13.56 -3.13
CA LEU A 249 -11.81 -14.22 -1.83
C LEU A 249 -12.12 -15.73 -1.89
N ASN A 250 -13.07 -16.14 -2.73
CA ASN A 250 -13.38 -17.54 -2.95
C ASN A 250 -12.27 -18.24 -3.74
N ASP A 251 -11.76 -17.61 -4.79
CA ASP A 251 -10.59 -18.10 -5.52
C ASP A 251 -9.37 -18.24 -4.59
N MET A 252 -9.17 -17.25 -3.69
CA MET A 252 -8.13 -17.33 -2.67
C MET A 252 -8.35 -18.51 -1.72
N ALA A 253 -9.57 -18.73 -1.24
CA ALA A 253 -9.89 -19.86 -0.35
C ALA A 253 -9.59 -21.22 -1.00
N ASP A 254 -9.97 -21.39 -2.27
CA ASP A 254 -9.69 -22.60 -3.03
C ASP A 254 -8.18 -22.86 -3.18
N LEU A 255 -7.41 -21.78 -3.43
CA LEU A 255 -5.94 -21.86 -3.50
C LEU A 255 -5.32 -22.19 -2.14
N VAL A 256 -5.86 -21.65 -1.05
CA VAL A 256 -5.42 -21.94 0.32
C VAL A 256 -5.63 -23.40 0.67
N GLU A 257 -6.78 -23.99 0.33
CA GLU A 257 -7.01 -25.42 0.56
C GLU A 257 -6.07 -26.30 -0.26
N LYS A 258 -5.86 -25.96 -1.53
CA LYS A 258 -4.93 -26.70 -2.41
C LYS A 258 -3.49 -26.58 -1.92
N TRP A 259 -3.12 -25.40 -1.41
CA TRP A 259 -1.84 -25.15 -0.78
C TRP A 259 -1.64 -26.00 0.47
N ASP A 260 -2.60 -26.03 1.40
CA ASP A 260 -2.49 -26.82 2.64
C ASP A 260 -2.33 -28.31 2.31
N ARG A 261 -3.11 -28.84 1.34
CA ARG A 261 -2.95 -30.22 0.86
C ARG A 261 -1.55 -30.48 0.30
N ALA A 262 -1.03 -29.58 -0.53
CA ALA A 262 0.30 -29.71 -1.11
C ALA A 262 1.41 -29.67 -0.05
N VAL A 263 1.29 -28.78 0.94
CA VAL A 263 2.22 -28.70 2.08
C VAL A 263 2.16 -29.96 2.93
N ARG A 264 0.96 -30.47 3.25
CA ARG A 264 0.78 -31.65 4.10
C ARG A 264 1.31 -32.94 3.49
N ALA A 265 1.43 -33.00 2.17
CA ALA A 265 2.07 -34.12 1.48
C ALA A 265 3.55 -34.28 1.88
N GLU A 266 4.24 -33.19 2.20
CA GLU A 266 5.65 -33.18 2.62
C GLU A 266 5.80 -32.98 4.14
N LYS A 267 4.89 -32.22 4.76
CA LYS A 267 4.90 -31.89 6.20
C LYS A 267 3.51 -32.15 6.82
N PRO A 268 3.26 -33.33 7.43
CA PRO A 268 1.92 -33.73 7.90
C PRO A 268 1.22 -32.72 8.83
N ASP A 269 1.99 -32.04 9.70
CA ASP A 269 1.47 -31.01 10.61
C ASP A 269 0.97 -29.74 9.88
N GLY A 270 1.37 -29.56 8.62
CA GLY A 270 1.06 -28.39 7.80
C GLY A 270 1.77 -27.13 8.30
N CYS A 271 1.11 -25.99 8.12
CA CYS A 271 1.63 -24.67 8.47
C CYS A 271 0.55 -23.82 9.20
N PRO A 272 0.20 -24.14 10.46
CA PRO A 272 -0.96 -23.55 11.13
C PRO A 272 -0.91 -22.01 11.23
N ALA A 273 0.27 -21.44 11.47
CA ALA A 273 0.42 -19.99 11.57
C ALA A 273 0.06 -19.28 10.25
N LEU A 274 0.55 -19.80 9.12
CA LEU A 274 0.30 -19.22 7.81
C LEU A 274 -1.14 -19.50 7.35
N GLN A 275 -1.65 -20.71 7.61
CA GLN A 275 -3.06 -21.06 7.41
C GLN A 275 -4.01 -20.10 8.14
N ASN A 276 -3.73 -19.80 9.41
CA ASN A 276 -4.52 -18.85 10.19
C ASN A 276 -4.48 -17.44 9.59
N SER A 277 -3.35 -17.05 9.00
CA SER A 277 -3.22 -15.72 8.37
C SER A 277 -4.09 -15.60 7.12
N PHE A 278 -4.12 -16.66 6.31
CA PHE A 278 -5.01 -16.74 5.14
C PHE A 278 -6.48 -16.70 5.57
N ASN A 279 -6.84 -17.51 6.56
CA ASN A 279 -8.20 -17.59 7.07
C ASN A 279 -8.69 -16.26 7.64
N SER A 280 -7.84 -15.49 8.33
CA SER A 280 -8.22 -14.17 8.85
C SER A 280 -8.62 -13.20 7.74
N VAL A 281 -7.82 -13.12 6.66
CA VAL A 281 -8.15 -12.24 5.51
C VAL A 281 -9.46 -12.66 4.85
N ILE A 282 -9.64 -13.97 4.61
CA ILE A 282 -10.86 -14.50 4.00
C ILE A 282 -12.09 -14.25 4.90
N ALA A 283 -11.97 -14.49 6.20
CA ALA A 283 -13.05 -14.32 7.16
C ALA A 283 -13.48 -12.86 7.29
N ASP A 284 -12.53 -11.94 7.47
CA ASP A 284 -12.85 -10.51 7.57
C ASP A 284 -13.35 -9.92 6.26
N GLY A 285 -12.84 -10.39 5.12
CA GLY A 285 -13.37 -10.04 3.81
C GLY A 285 -14.83 -10.48 3.64
N ARG A 286 -15.16 -11.73 3.99
CA ARG A 286 -16.55 -12.23 3.98
C ARG A 286 -17.45 -11.48 4.94
N LYS A 287 -16.93 -11.09 6.12
CA LYS A 287 -17.64 -10.24 7.07
C LYS A 287 -17.92 -8.86 6.49
N ALA A 288 -16.97 -8.24 5.81
CA ALA A 288 -17.17 -6.95 5.14
C ALA A 288 -18.27 -7.03 4.07
N ILE A 289 -18.31 -8.11 3.27
CA ILE A 289 -19.39 -8.35 2.30
C ILE A 289 -20.74 -8.43 3.02
N GLN A 290 -20.84 -9.24 4.08
CA GLN A 290 -22.07 -9.38 4.85
C GLN A 290 -22.50 -8.04 5.49
N SER A 291 -21.54 -7.25 6.00
CA SER A 291 -21.80 -5.92 6.55
C SER A 291 -22.38 -4.99 5.48
N ALA A 292 -21.80 -4.99 4.28
CA ALA A 292 -22.28 -4.19 3.15
C ALA A 292 -23.70 -4.61 2.72
N GLU A 293 -23.97 -5.90 2.59
CA GLU A 293 -25.30 -6.43 2.22
C GLU A 293 -26.39 -6.10 3.24
N LYS A 294 -26.03 -6.03 4.53
CA LYS A 294 -26.91 -5.56 5.61
C LYS A 294 -27.06 -4.03 5.65
N GLY A 295 -26.46 -3.32 4.71
CA GLY A 295 -26.49 -1.86 4.62
C GLY A 295 -25.66 -1.14 5.68
N ARG A 296 -24.79 -1.82 6.45
CA ARG A 296 -24.03 -1.19 7.56
C ARG A 296 -23.09 -0.07 7.11
N PHE A 297 -22.65 -0.10 5.86
CA PHE A 297 -21.78 0.93 5.30
C PHE A 297 -22.56 2.09 4.67
N SER A 298 -23.89 1.99 4.58
CA SER A 298 -24.72 3.09 4.11
C SER A 298 -24.70 4.24 5.12
N PRO A 299 -24.60 5.51 4.66
CA PRO A 299 -24.74 6.68 5.53
C PRO A 299 -26.07 6.70 6.30
N ALA A 300 -27.12 6.05 5.77
CA ALA A 300 -28.45 5.98 6.39
C ALA A 300 -28.56 4.93 7.50
N SER A 301 -27.55 4.06 7.68
CA SER A 301 -27.61 2.94 8.62
C SER A 301 -27.50 3.34 10.09
N GLY A 302 -27.03 4.55 10.37
CA GLY A 302 -26.70 4.98 11.73
C GLY A 302 -25.48 4.28 12.34
N THR A 303 -24.79 3.42 11.58
CA THR A 303 -23.56 2.77 12.03
C THR A 303 -22.47 3.83 12.28
N PRO A 304 -21.83 3.85 13.47
CA PRO A 304 -20.77 4.81 13.75
C PRO A 304 -19.60 4.65 12.77
N SER A 305 -19.06 5.76 12.27
CA SER A 305 -17.91 5.75 11.36
C SER A 305 -16.69 5.04 11.94
N SER A 306 -16.50 5.11 13.27
CA SER A 306 -15.42 4.40 13.98
C SER A 306 -15.53 2.87 13.88
N VAL A 307 -16.75 2.33 13.81
CA VAL A 307 -16.98 0.88 13.62
C VAL A 307 -16.62 0.47 12.21
N ILE A 308 -17.04 1.24 11.21
CA ILE A 308 -16.69 0.99 9.80
C ILE A 308 -15.18 1.08 9.60
N GLN A 309 -14.54 2.11 10.17
CA GLN A 309 -13.09 2.28 10.15
C GLN A 309 -12.36 1.12 10.84
N SER A 310 -12.88 0.62 11.96
CA SER A 310 -12.31 -0.54 12.65
C SER A 310 -12.40 -1.80 11.78
N GLU A 311 -13.54 -2.09 11.16
CA GLU A 311 -13.70 -3.26 10.26
C GLU A 311 -12.72 -3.20 9.08
N PHE A 312 -12.60 -2.03 8.46
CA PHE A 312 -11.63 -1.79 7.38
C PHE A 312 -10.18 -1.97 7.84
N SER A 313 -9.83 -1.41 8.99
CA SER A 313 -8.45 -1.43 9.51
C SER A 313 -8.01 -2.84 9.90
N ILE A 314 -8.92 -3.64 10.47
CA ILE A 314 -8.67 -5.05 10.82
C ILE A 314 -8.36 -5.86 9.56
N LEU A 315 -9.17 -5.73 8.51
CA LEU A 315 -8.96 -6.43 7.25
C LEU A 315 -7.62 -6.03 6.61
N GLN A 316 -7.30 -4.72 6.58
CA GLN A 316 -6.01 -4.25 6.08
C GLN A 316 -4.84 -4.81 6.90
N GLN A 317 -4.92 -4.78 8.23
CA GLN A 317 -3.87 -5.29 9.10
C GLN A 317 -3.64 -6.80 8.88
N ASN A 318 -4.72 -7.58 8.80
CA ASN A 318 -4.61 -9.03 8.54
C ASN A 318 -4.00 -9.32 7.18
N PHE A 319 -4.34 -8.53 6.16
CA PHE A 319 -3.70 -8.62 4.85
C PHE A 319 -2.20 -8.28 4.92
N SER A 320 -1.81 -7.18 5.55
CA SER A 320 -0.40 -6.80 5.71
C SER A 320 0.40 -7.87 6.45
N MET A 321 -0.17 -8.44 7.52
CA MET A 321 0.47 -9.51 8.30
C MET A 321 0.61 -10.80 7.50
N MET A 322 -0.40 -11.16 6.69
CA MET A 322 -0.33 -12.30 5.80
C MET A 322 0.79 -12.13 4.76
N ILE A 323 0.86 -10.97 4.10
CA ILE A 323 1.92 -10.66 3.14
C ILE A 323 3.30 -10.69 3.80
N LEU A 324 3.44 -10.11 5.00
CA LEU A 324 4.70 -10.14 5.75
C LEU A 324 5.18 -11.57 6.02
N ARG A 325 4.28 -12.45 6.48
CA ARG A 325 4.59 -13.88 6.71
C ARG A 325 4.95 -14.59 5.41
N LEU A 326 4.28 -14.25 4.32
CA LEU A 326 4.59 -14.75 2.99
C LEU A 326 5.91 -14.23 2.43
N ASN A 327 6.58 -13.24 3.02
CA ASN A 327 7.91 -12.82 2.57
C ASN A 327 9.05 -13.42 3.39
N GLN A 328 8.73 -14.03 4.53
CA GLN A 328 9.74 -14.73 5.32
C GLN A 328 10.11 -16.05 4.63
N PRO A 329 11.33 -16.57 4.88
CA PRO A 329 11.66 -17.95 4.52
C PRO A 329 10.55 -18.86 5.04
N PHE A 330 10.27 -19.95 4.31
CA PHE A 330 9.11 -20.80 4.60
C PHE A 330 9.26 -21.45 5.99
N PHE A 331 8.79 -20.75 7.02
CA PHE A 331 8.78 -21.20 8.40
C PHE A 331 7.36 -21.65 8.71
N CYS A 332 7.21 -22.96 8.67
CA CYS A 332 6.18 -23.70 9.37
C CYS A 332 6.86 -24.40 10.54
#